data_AF-A0A2N7Y4T1-F1
#
_entry.id   AF-A0A2N7Y4T1-F1
#
_cell.length_a   1.000
_cell.length_b   1.000
_cell.length_c   1.000
_cell.angle_alpha   90.00
_cell.angle_beta   90.00
_cell.angle_gamma   90.00
#
_symmetry.space_group_name_H-M   'P 1'
#
loop_
_entity.id
_entity.type
_entity.pdbx_description
1 polymer ?
#
loop_
_entity_poly.entity_id
_entity_poly.type
_entity_poly.pdbx_seq_one_letter_code
_entity_poly.pdbx_strand_id
1 'polypeptide(L)'
;VDLSARAPWQLLGAKTLSYATNMAALRYAANLGADDVIFVSSEGNVLEGPRSTVVIVRDRTLITPPPAQGILMGTTQRALFDV
;
A
#
# COMPACT_ATOMS: atom_id res chain seq x y z
N VAL A 1 -7.68 12.31 -3.98
CA VAL A 1 -7.33 12.80 -5.33
C VAL A 1 -6.55 11.70 -6.01
N ASP A 2 -6.89 11.31 -7.24
CA ASP A 2 -6.04 10.42 -8.05
C ASP A 2 -4.75 11.17 -8.43
N LEU A 3 -3.81 11.19 -7.49
CA LEU A 3 -2.51 11.84 -7.65
C LEU A 3 -1.65 11.07 -8.66
N SER A 4 -1.86 9.76 -8.81
CA SER A 4 -1.16 8.95 -9.81
C SER A 4 -1.43 9.45 -11.24
N ALA A 5 -2.68 9.76 -11.58
CA ALA A 5 -3.01 10.28 -12.91
C ALA A 5 -2.59 11.76 -13.10
N ARG A 6 -2.69 12.59 -12.04
CA ARG A 6 -2.46 14.03 -12.14
C ARG A 6 -1.01 14.46 -11.94
N ALA A 7 -0.18 13.63 -11.32
CA ALA A 7 1.22 13.91 -11.02
C ALA A 7 2.09 12.66 -11.25
N PRO A 8 2.19 12.14 -12.48
CA PRO A 8 2.90 10.89 -12.79
C PRO A 8 4.39 10.93 -12.42
N TRP A 9 5.00 12.12 -12.35
CA TRP A 9 6.37 12.31 -11.89
C TRP A 9 6.61 11.95 -10.42
N GLN A 10 5.54 11.74 -9.63
CA GLN A 10 5.64 11.24 -8.25
C GLN A 10 5.88 9.73 -8.17
N LEU A 11 5.75 9.00 -9.29
CA LEU A 11 6.05 7.56 -9.39
C LEU A 11 5.23 6.69 -8.41
N LEU A 12 4.02 7.13 -8.04
CA LEU A 12 3.11 6.35 -7.19
C LEU A 12 2.78 5.01 -7.86
N GLY A 13 2.82 3.93 -7.09
CA GLY A 13 2.61 2.56 -7.57
C GLY A 13 3.78 1.97 -8.37
N ALA A 14 4.91 2.67 -8.52
CA ALA A 14 6.11 2.12 -9.13
C ALA A 14 7.02 1.45 -8.09
N LYS A 15 7.53 0.25 -8.40
CA LYS A 15 8.50 -0.44 -7.54
C LYS A 15 9.91 0.09 -7.80
N THR A 16 10.23 1.22 -7.18
CA THR A 16 11.53 1.90 -7.37
C THR A 16 12.52 1.59 -6.24
N LEU A 17 13.78 1.97 -6.44
CA LEU A 17 14.79 1.97 -5.37
C LEU A 17 14.66 3.17 -4.41
N SER A 18 13.83 4.16 -4.73
CA SER A 18 13.59 5.37 -3.92
C SER A 18 12.73 5.04 -2.69
N TYR A 19 13.24 4.20 -1.80
CA TYR A 19 12.51 3.55 -0.70
C TYR A 19 12.74 4.20 0.67
N ALA A 20 13.37 5.38 0.72
CA ALA A 20 13.73 6.04 1.97
C ALA A 20 12.53 6.24 2.91
N THR A 21 11.38 6.67 2.37
CA THR A 21 10.14 6.88 3.13
C THR A 21 9.57 5.56 3.65
N ASN A 22 9.55 4.51 2.83
CA ASN A 22 9.14 3.15 3.22
C ASN A 22 9.98 2.65 4.39
N MET A 23 11.30 2.80 4.31
CA MET A 23 12.22 2.38 5.38
C MET A 23 12.08 3.24 6.63
N ALA A 24 11.80 4.53 6.49
CA ALA A 24 11.53 5.42 7.62
C ALA A 24 10.24 5.02 8.37
N ALA A 25 9.19 4.67 7.64
CA ALA A 25 7.93 4.23 8.22
C ALA A 25 8.08 2.92 9.02
N LEU A 26 8.88 1.97 8.52
CA LEU A 26 9.20 0.74 9.27
C LEU A 26 9.97 1.02 10.57
N ARG A 27 10.96 1.94 10.54
CA ARG A 27 11.66 2.36 11.76
C ARG A 27 10.74 3.04 12.76
N TYR A 28 9.81 3.86 12.27
CA TYR A 28 8.79 4.48 13.11
C TYR A 28 7.90 3.43 13.79
N ALA A 29 7.43 2.42 13.04
CA ALA A 29 6.65 1.31 13.59
C ALA A 29 7.42 0.58 14.70
N ALA A 30 8.68 0.23 14.42
CA ALA A 30 9.54 -0.48 15.37
C ALA A 30 9.74 0.31 16.68
N ASN A 31 9.90 1.64 16.61
CA ASN A 31 10.01 2.50 17.78
C ASN A 31 8.74 2.53 18.65
N LEU A 32 7.59 2.17 18.09
CA LEU A 32 6.31 2.05 18.79
C LEU A 32 5.99 0.59 19.19
N GLY A 33 6.91 -0.35 18.97
CA GLY A 33 6.71 -1.77 19.24
C GLY A 33 5.79 -2.48 18.23
N ALA A 34 5.63 -1.93 17.03
CA ALA A 34 4.87 -2.52 15.93
C ALA A 34 5.79 -3.06 14.83
N ASP A 35 5.36 -4.11 14.13
CA ASP A 35 6.17 -4.80 13.11
C ASP A 35 6.10 -4.16 11.71
N ASP A 36 4.98 -3.50 11.38
CA ASP A 36 4.74 -2.92 10.07
C ASP A 36 3.75 -1.73 10.17
N VAL A 37 3.49 -1.07 9.04
CA VAL A 37 2.50 0.01 8.92
C VAL A 37 1.56 -0.23 7.75
N ILE A 38 0.43 0.46 7.80
CA ILE A 38 -0.47 0.66 6.65
C ILE A 38 -0.45 2.16 6.33
N PHE A 39 -0.10 2.52 5.11
CA PHE A 39 -0.23 3.91 4.67
C PHE A 39 -1.69 4.27 4.42
N VAL A 40 -2.01 5.53 4.70
CA VAL A 40 -3.33 6.13 4.48
C VAL A 40 -3.14 7.38 3.63
N SER A 41 -4.01 7.55 2.62
CA SER A 41 -4.00 8.75 1.78
C SER A 41 -4.44 9.98 2.59
N SER A 42 -4.18 11.18 2.06
CA SER A 42 -4.65 12.43 2.67
C SER A 42 -6.18 12.53 2.80
N GLU A 43 -6.92 11.73 2.03
CA GLU A 43 -8.38 11.63 2.10
C GLU A 43 -8.87 10.52 3.04
N GLY A 44 -7.97 9.85 3.76
CA GLY A 44 -8.32 8.80 4.72
C GLY A 44 -8.51 7.41 4.11
N ASN A 45 -8.11 7.20 2.84
CA ASN A 45 -8.21 5.88 2.22
C ASN A 45 -7.01 5.00 2.58
N VAL A 46 -7.26 3.72 2.86
CA VAL A 46 -6.19 2.72 3.03
C VAL A 46 -5.45 2.52 1.72
N LEU A 47 -4.12 2.53 1.77
CA LEU A 47 -3.23 2.27 0.64
C LEU A 47 -2.56 0.89 0.80
N GLU A 48 -1.24 0.84 0.90
CA GLU A 48 -0.44 -0.37 1.05
C GLU A 48 0.51 -0.26 2.25
N GLY A 49 1.14 -1.37 2.61
CA GLY A 49 2.29 -1.34 3.52
C GLY A 49 3.57 -0.99 2.75
N PRO A 50 4.69 -0.68 3.45
CA PRO A 50 5.95 -0.33 2.81
C PRO A 50 6.50 -1.43 1.89
N ARG A 51 6.16 -2.69 2.15
CA ARG A 51 6.63 -3.90 1.42
C ARG A 51 5.52 -4.94 1.19
N SER A 52 4.26 -4.55 1.35
CA SER A 52 3.13 -5.48 1.43
C SER A 52 1.85 -4.82 0.91
N THR A 53 0.88 -5.63 0.46
CA THR A 53 -0.46 -5.16 0.08
C THR A 53 -1.44 -5.45 1.22
N VAL A 54 -2.45 -4.59 1.40
CA VAL A 54 -3.50 -4.80 2.41
C VAL A 54 -4.65 -5.61 1.82
N VAL A 55 -5.05 -6.67 2.53
CA VAL A 55 -6.27 -7.42 2.25
C VAL A 55 -7.06 -7.52 3.55
N ILE A 56 -8.36 -7.30 3.48
CA ILE A 56 -9.29 -7.55 4.58
C ILE A 56 -10.32 -8.60 4.15
N VAL A 57 -10.88 -9.29 5.13
CA VAL A 57 -12.08 -10.10 4.96
C VAL A 57 -13.23 -9.34 5.58
N ARG A 58 -14.31 -9.13 4.82
CA ARG A 58 -15.59 -8.67 5.35
C ARG A 58 -16.64 -9.72 5.00
N ASP A 59 -17.25 -10.29 6.02
CA ASP A 59 -18.12 -11.46 5.91
C ASP A 59 -17.40 -12.63 5.22
N ARG A 60 -17.74 -12.89 3.95
CA ARG A 60 -17.14 -13.94 3.12
C ARG A 60 -16.44 -13.37 1.87
N THR A 61 -16.13 -12.08 1.88
CA THR A 61 -15.59 -11.37 0.72
C THR A 61 -14.20 -10.84 1.04
N LEU A 62 -13.23 -11.18 0.18
CA LEU A 62 -11.91 -10.56 0.18
C LEU A 62 -11.98 -9.17 -0.45
N ILE A 63 -11.38 -8.18 0.21
CA ILE A 63 -11.37 -6.79 -0.23
C ILE A 63 -9.93 -6.27 -0.12
N THR A 64 -9.47 -5.56 -1.16
CA THR A 64 -8.17 -4.88 -1.19
C THR A 64 -8.36 -3.49 -1.80
N PRO A 65 -7.52 -2.49 -1.47
CA PRO A 65 -7.58 -1.19 -2.12
C PRO A 65 -7.34 -1.29 -3.64
N PRO A 66 -8.04 -0.48 -4.47
CA PRO A 66 -7.89 -0.54 -5.91
C PRO A 66 -6.53 0.06 -6.36
N PRO A 67 -5.81 -0.58 -7.30
CA PRO A 67 -4.50 -0.11 -7.77
C PRO A 67 -4.46 1.31 -8.32
N ALA A 68 -5.60 1.81 -8.83
CA ALA A 68 -5.76 3.18 -9.30
C ALA A 68 -5.52 4.25 -8.21
N GLN A 69 -5.35 3.86 -6.93
CA GLN A 69 -4.96 4.76 -5.84
C GLN A 69 -3.44 4.98 -5.73
N GLY A 70 -2.66 4.53 -6.72
CA GLY A 70 -1.21 4.76 -6.74
C GLY A 70 -0.44 3.79 -5.84
N ILE A 71 -0.89 2.55 -5.74
CA ILE A 71 -0.23 1.45 -5.02
C ILE A 71 0.22 0.35 -5.97
N LEU A 72 1.11 -0.53 -5.51
CA LEU A 72 1.56 -1.66 -6.32
C LEU A 72 0.45 -2.70 -6.55
N MET A 73 0.39 -3.23 -7.78
CA MET A 73 -0.40 -4.42 -8.10
C MET A 73 0.31 -5.67 -7.56
N GLY A 74 0.10 -6.00 -6.29
CA GLY A 74 0.77 -7.11 -5.60
C GLY A 74 0.45 -8.48 -6.19
N THR A 75 1.47 -9.22 -6.62
CA THR A 75 1.29 -10.59 -7.16
C THR A 75 0.78 -11.56 -6.11
N THR A 76 1.22 -11.44 -4.85
CA THR A 76 0.74 -12.26 -3.74
C THR A 76 -0.75 -12.01 -3.46
N GLN A 77 -1.19 -10.75 -3.48
CA GLN A 77 -2.60 -10.41 -3.33
C GLN A 77 -3.42 -10.99 -4.49
N ARG A 78 -2.93 -10.88 -5.72
CA ARG A 78 -3.60 -11.48 -6.88
C ARG A 78 -3.74 -13.00 -6.74
N ALA A 79 -2.65 -13.69 -6.39
CA ALA A 79 -2.68 -15.14 -6.19
C ALA A 79 -3.65 -15.55 -5.07
N LEU A 80 -3.76 -14.75 -3.99
CA LEU A 80 -4.72 -14.98 -2.92
C LEU A 80 -6.18 -14.88 -3.40
N PHE A 81 -6.47 -14.05 -4.40
CA PHE A 81 -7.82 -13.85 -4.93
C PHE A 81 -8.23 -14.93 -5.97
N ASP A 82 -7.27 -15.70 -6.47
CA ASP A 82 -7.50 -16.81 -7.41
C ASP A 82 -7.85 -18.13 -6.69
N VAL A 83 -7.90 -18.14 -5.35
CA VAL A 83 -8.23 -19.30 -4.49
C VAL A 83 -9.69 -19.25 -4.06
#